data_AF-A0A7C5RSM8-F1
#
_entry.id   AF-A0A7C5RSM8-F1
#
_cell.length_a   1.000
_cell.length_b   1.000
_cell.length_c   1.000
_cell.angle_alpha   90.00
_cell.angle_beta   90.00
_cell.angle_gamma   90.00
#
_symmetry.space_group_name_H-M   'P 1'
#
loop_
_entity.id
_entity.type
_entity.pdbx_description
1 polymer ?
#
loop_
_entity_poly.entity_id
_entity_poly.type
_entity_poly.pdbx_seq_one_letter_code
_entity_poly.pdbx_strand_id
1 'polypeptide(L)'
;GLGGGFIMVPGLVLLLDLPQREAQGAALVGIAVIAFVSTIINLRRGLVDHRTAPTIGLAAIAASALGGVMAGFMPDEVLRRIFGAILALIGVEMALSTLKSSGGRSPF
;
A
#
# COMPACT_ATOMS: atom_id res chain seq x y z
N GLY A 1 -5.08 0.87 7.00
CA GLY A 1 -3.74 1.47 7.20
C GLY A 1 -2.81 0.92 6.13
N LEU A 2 -1.88 1.72 5.62
CA LEU A 2 -1.00 1.39 4.49
C LEU A 2 0.00 0.23 4.77
N GLY A 3 -0.11 -0.43 5.93
CA GLY A 3 0.58 -1.69 6.23
C GLY A 3 2.10 -1.61 6.28
N GLY A 4 2.69 -0.42 6.43
CA GLY A 4 4.15 -0.23 6.46
C GLY A 4 4.88 -0.52 5.14
N GLY A 5 4.17 -1.01 4.12
CA GLY A 5 4.73 -1.41 2.82
C GLY A 5 5.49 -0.29 2.10
N PHE A 6 4.97 0.94 2.22
CA PHE A 6 5.62 2.16 1.72
C PHE A 6 7.05 2.34 2.23
N ILE A 7 7.33 1.93 3.47
CA ILE A 7 8.65 2.04 4.10
C ILE A 7 9.46 0.75 3.87
N MET A 8 8.81 -0.41 3.90
CA MET A 8 9.47 -1.70 3.71
C MET A 8 10.17 -1.81 2.36
N VAL A 9 9.52 -1.43 1.25
CA VAL A 9 10.12 -1.54 -0.09
C VAL A 9 11.41 -0.73 -0.23
N PRO A 10 11.43 0.60 0.01
CA PRO A 10 12.67 1.37 -0.05
C PRO A 10 13.65 0.94 1.04
N GLY A 11 13.19 0.49 2.21
CA GLY A 11 14.06 -0.08 3.24
C GLY A 11 14.83 -1.30 2.74
N LEU A 12 14.16 -2.25 2.10
CA LEU A 12 14.79 -3.46 1.55
C LEU A 12 15.73 -3.14 0.37
N VAL A 13 15.35 -2.19 -0.48
CA VAL A 13 16.20 -1.78 -1.62
C VAL A 13 17.41 -0.98 -1.15
N LEU A 14 17.25 -0.02 -0.24
CA LEU A 14 18.33 0.88 0.16
C LEU A 14 19.26 0.27 1.21
N LEU A 15 18.77 -0.59 2.10
CA LEU A 15 19.59 -1.18 3.18
C LEU A 15 20.16 -2.54 2.79
N LEU A 16 19.46 -3.33 1.97
CA LEU A 16 19.89 -4.69 1.58
C LEU A 16 20.28 -4.81 0.10
N ASP A 17 20.23 -3.71 -0.67
CA ASP A 17 20.55 -3.65 -2.10
C ASP A 17 19.81 -4.71 -2.94
N LEU A 18 18.61 -5.08 -2.49
CA LEU A 18 17.80 -6.09 -3.15
C LEU A 18 17.21 -5.58 -4.46
N PRO A 19 17.08 -6.43 -5.50
CA PRO A 19 16.34 -6.10 -6.70
C PRO A 19 14.92 -5.64 -6.34
N GLN A 20 14.43 -4.61 -7.05
CA GLN A 20 13.12 -4.00 -6.80
C GLN A 20 12.00 -5.04 -6.74
N ARG A 21 12.03 -6.03 -7.64
CA ARG A 21 11.05 -7.12 -7.71
C ARG A 21 11.04 -7.99 -6.46
N GLU A 22 12.20 -8.31 -5.90
CA GLU A 22 12.32 -9.13 -4.69
C GLU A 22 11.89 -8.35 -3.45
N ALA A 23 12.33 -7.10 -3.33
CA ALA A 23 11.93 -6.21 -2.25
C ALA A 23 10.41 -6.00 -2.19
N GLN A 24 9.76 -5.85 -3.35
CA GLN A 24 8.29 -5.76 -3.43
C GLN A 24 7.59 -7.05 -3.03
N GLY A 25 8.09 -8.21 -3.47
CA GLY A 25 7.57 -9.51 -3.07
C GLY A 25 7.65 -9.73 -1.56
N ALA A 26 8.79 -9.43 -0.95
CA ALA A 26 8.99 -9.53 0.50
C ALA A 26 8.08 -8.57 1.28
N ALA A 27 7.94 -7.32 0.84
CA ALA A 27 7.03 -6.37 1.45
C ALA A 27 5.56 -6.85 1.37
N LEU A 28 5.16 -7.49 0.27
CA LEU A 28 3.81 -8.04 0.09
C LEU A 28 3.48 -9.09 1.16
N VAL A 29 4.44 -9.93 1.53
CA VAL A 29 4.26 -10.94 2.59
C VAL A 29 3.96 -10.25 3.93
N GLY A 30 4.74 -9.23 4.28
CA GLY A 30 4.51 -8.44 5.51
C GLY A 30 3.14 -7.77 5.53
N ILE A 31 2.75 -7.15 4.42
CA ILE A 31 1.44 -6.51 4.25
C ILE A 31 0.32 -7.56 4.37
N ALA A 32 0.47 -8.74 3.79
CA ALA A 32 -0.54 -9.81 3.85
C ALA A 32 -0.79 -10.28 5.29
N VAL A 33 0.28 -10.45 6.08
CA VAL A 33 0.16 -10.81 7.52
C VAL A 33 -0.57 -9.70 8.29
N ILE A 34 -0.18 -8.44 8.08
CA ILE A 34 -0.81 -7.29 8.74
C ILE A 34 -2.28 -7.20 8.33
N ALA A 35 -2.60 -7.38 7.06
CA ALA A 35 -3.95 -7.35 6.53
C ALA A 35 -4.81 -8.48 7.14
N PHE A 36 -4.25 -9.69 7.27
CA PHE A 36 -4.94 -10.82 7.89
C PHE A 36 -5.28 -10.54 9.36
N VAL A 37 -4.29 -10.09 10.15
CA VAL A 37 -4.49 -9.73 11.56
C VAL A 37 -5.50 -8.58 11.69
N SER A 38 -5.37 -7.55 10.85
CA SER A 38 -6.29 -6.41 10.83
C SER A 38 -7.72 -6.83 10.49
N THR A 39 -7.88 -7.76 9.55
CA THR A 39 -9.18 -8.29 9.15
C THR A 39 -9.85 -9.00 10.32
N ILE A 40 -9.12 -9.87 11.04
CA ILE A 40 -9.64 -10.55 12.23
C ILE A 40 -10.07 -9.55 13.31
N ILE A 41 -9.24 -8.54 13.57
CA ILE A 41 -9.54 -7.50 14.57
C ILE A 41 -10.80 -6.72 14.18
N ASN A 42 -10.93 -6.30 12.92
CA ASN A 42 -12.08 -5.55 12.43
C ASN A 42 -13.36 -6.39 12.43
N LEU A 43 -13.25 -7.68 12.11
CA LEU A 43 -14.37 -8.61 12.15
C LEU A 43 -14.90 -8.76 13.59
N ARG A 44 -13.99 -8.87 14.58
CA ARG A 44 -14.35 -8.90 16.01
C ARG A 44 -14.97 -7.60 16.52
N ARG A 45 -14.64 -6.47 15.91
CA ARG A 45 -15.21 -5.15 16.27
C ARG A 45 -16.56 -4.86 15.61
N GLY A 46 -17.07 -5.77 14.76
CA GLY A 46 -18.34 -5.56 14.05
C GLY A 46 -18.29 -4.42 13.03
N LEU A 47 -17.09 -3.97 12.63
CA LEU A 47 -16.88 -2.88 11.69
C LEU A 47 -16.91 -3.34 10.22
N VAL A 48 -17.22 -4.62 9.99
CA VAL A 48 -17.22 -5.25 8.68
C VAL A 48 -18.66 -5.43 8.22
N ASP A 49 -19.04 -4.71 7.17
CA ASP A 49 -20.30 -4.96 6.49
C ASP A 49 -20.20 -6.26 5.68
N HIS A 50 -20.90 -7.29 6.14
CA HIS A 50 -20.88 -8.63 5.57
C HIS A 50 -21.41 -8.71 4.13
N ARG A 51 -22.16 -7.70 3.65
CA ARG A 51 -22.62 -7.66 2.25
C ARG A 51 -21.56 -7.10 1.29
N THR A 52 -20.84 -6.06 1.71
CA THR A 52 -19.88 -5.35 0.86
C THR A 52 -18.45 -5.88 1.00
N ALA A 53 -18.09 -6.46 2.15
CA ALA A 53 -16.79 -7.06 2.38
C ALA A 53 -16.38 -8.13 1.33
N PRO A 54 -17.23 -9.12 0.96
CA PRO A 54 -16.82 -10.15 0.02
C PRO A 54 -16.69 -9.63 -1.41
N THR A 55 -17.53 -8.68 -1.85
CA THR A 55 -17.45 -8.10 -3.20
C THR A 55 -16.18 -7.28 -3.38
N ILE A 56 -15.86 -6.43 -2.40
CA ILE A 56 -14.61 -5.64 -2.40
C ILE A 56 -13.40 -6.56 -2.27
N GLY A 57 -13.47 -7.60 -1.43
CA GLY A 57 -12.40 -8.58 -1.25
C GLY A 57 -12.08 -9.32 -2.55
N LEU A 58 -13.10 -9.83 -3.26
CA LEU A 58 -12.92 -10.50 -4.54
C LEU A 58 -12.35 -9.56 -5.61
N ALA A 59 -12.88 -8.33 -5.70
CA ALA A 59 -12.35 -7.33 -6.62
C ALA A 59 -10.88 -7.00 -6.33
N ALA A 60 -10.51 -6.87 -5.05
CA ALA A 60 -9.13 -6.60 -4.63
C ALA A 60 -8.19 -7.78 -4.97
N ILE A 61 -8.63 -9.03 -4.76
CA ILE A 61 -7.85 -10.22 -5.13
C ILE A 61 -7.64 -10.26 -6.65
N ALA A 62 -8.70 -10.06 -7.44
CA ALA A 62 -8.62 -10.06 -8.89
C ALA A 62 -7.69 -8.95 -9.42
N ALA A 63 -7.85 -7.72 -8.90
CA ALA A 63 -7.02 -6.59 -9.27
C ALA A 63 -5.54 -6.81 -8.88
N SER A 64 -5.28 -7.35 -7.70
CA SER A 64 -3.93 -7.65 -7.21
C SER A 64 -3.25 -8.74 -8.06
N ALA A 65 -3.98 -9.81 -8.40
CA ALA A 65 -3.47 -10.88 -9.26
C ALA A 65 -3.12 -10.35 -10.66
N LEU A 66 -4.02 -9.59 -11.29
CA LEU A 66 -3.78 -8.97 -12.59
C LEU A 66 -2.60 -7.98 -12.53
N GLY A 67 -2.56 -7.15 -11.51
CA GLY A 67 -1.46 -6.20 -11.29
C GLY A 67 -0.11 -6.90 -11.11
N GLY A 68 -0.06 -7.98 -10.33
CA GLY A 68 1.15 -8.78 -10.11
C GLY A 68 1.66 -9.45 -11.39
N VAL A 69 0.75 -10.00 -12.20
CA VAL A 69 1.10 -10.58 -13.50
C VAL A 69 1.64 -9.51 -14.44
N MET A 70 0.95 -8.36 -14.57
CA MET A 70 1.41 -7.25 -15.42
C MET A 70 2.76 -6.68 -14.96
N ALA A 71 2.94 -6.47 -13.66
CA ALA A 71 4.22 -6.03 -13.09
C ALA A 71 5.34 -7.05 -13.36
N GLY A 72 4.99 -8.34 -13.43
CA GLY A 72 5.92 -9.41 -13.72
C GLY A 72 6.56 -9.33 -15.12
N PHE A 73 5.89 -8.72 -16.09
CA PHE A 73 6.40 -8.52 -17.45
C PHE A 73 7.19 -7.22 -17.63
N MET A 74 7.26 -6.36 -16.61
CA MET A 74 7.94 -5.06 -16.71
C MET A 74 9.41 -5.15 -16.28
N PRO A 75 10.32 -4.39 -16.93
CA PRO A 75 11.69 -4.23 -16.46
C PRO A 75 11.76 -3.56 -15.09
N ASP A 76 12.73 -3.93 -14.25
CA ASP A 76 12.91 -3.38 -12.90
C ASP A 76 13.02 -1.85 -12.87
N GLU A 77 13.66 -1.24 -13.88
CA GLU A 77 13.77 0.22 -13.99
C GLU A 77 12.42 0.91 -14.15
N VAL A 78 11.50 0.31 -14.91
CA VAL A 78 10.15 0.83 -15.10
C VAL A 78 9.36 0.73 -13.80
N LEU A 79 9.47 -0.41 -13.13
CA LEU A 79 8.81 -0.66 -11.84
C LEU A 79 9.32 0.31 -10.76
N ARG A 80 10.62 0.60 -10.74
CA ARG A 80 11.24 1.58 -9.84
C ARG A 80 10.73 3.00 -10.12
N ARG A 81 10.66 3.41 -11.39
CA ARG A 81 10.16 4.74 -11.78
C ARG A 81 8.68 4.93 -11.43
N ILE A 82 7.84 3.94 -11.72
CA ILE A 82 6.41 3.97 -11.38
C ILE A 82 6.24 4.08 -9.88
N PHE A 83 6.93 3.24 -9.11
CA PHE A 83 6.86 3.29 -7.65
C PHE A 83 7.30 4.66 -7.12
N GLY A 84 8.46 5.16 -7.57
CA GLY A 84 8.96 6.48 -7.19
C GLY A 84 8.00 7.63 -7.53
N ALA A 85 7.36 7.59 -8.71
CA ALA A 85 6.37 8.58 -9.10
C ALA A 85 5.12 8.55 -8.22
N ILE A 86 4.62 7.36 -7.86
CA ILE A 86 3.51 7.21 -6.92
C ILE A 86 3.89 7.76 -5.55
N LEU A 87 5.10 7.46 -5.06
CA LEU A 87 5.56 7.99 -3.78
C LEU A 87 5.67 9.52 -3.77
N ALA A 88 6.19 10.10 -4.86
CA ALA A 88 6.25 11.54 -5.01
C ALA A 88 4.85 12.16 -5.01
N LEU A 89 3.90 11.56 -5.72
CA LEU A 89 2.51 12.04 -5.77
C LEU A 89 1.86 11.98 -4.38
N ILE A 90 2.02 10.87 -3.65
CA ILE A 90 1.52 10.74 -2.27
C ILE A 90 2.19 11.78 -1.36
N GLY A 91 3.50 11.97 -1.48
CA GLY A 91 4.22 12.97 -0.70
C GLY A 91 3.73 14.40 -0.96
N VAL A 92 3.46 14.75 -2.22
CA VAL A 92 2.89 16.04 -2.60
C VAL A 92 1.47 16.19 -2.08
N GLU A 93 0.60 15.19 -2.24
CA GLU A 93 -0.76 15.21 -1.71
C GLU A 93 -0.75 15.40 -0.18
N MET A 94 0.11 14.67 0.53
CA MET A 94 0.25 14.78 1.97
C MET A 94 0.76 16.16 2.42
N ALA A 95 1.71 16.74 1.68
CA ALA A 95 2.19 18.10 1.95
C ALA A 95 1.08 19.13 1.72
N LEU A 96 0.33 19.04 0.61
CA LEU A 96 -0.77 19.93 0.30
C LEU A 96 -1.94 19.78 1.29
N SER A 97 -2.29 18.56 1.68
CA SER A 97 -3.35 18.29 2.66
C SER A 97 -2.96 18.78 4.05
N THR A 98 -1.68 18.69 4.43
CA THR A 98 -1.15 19.26 5.68
C THR A 98 -1.23 20.79 5.67
N LEU A 99 -0.82 21.43 4.57
CA LEU A 99 -0.90 22.89 4.41
C LEU A 99 -2.36 23.39 4.40
N LYS A 100 -3.27 22.64 3.77
CA LYS A 100 -4.71 22.94 3.72
C LYS A 100 -5.39 22.71 5.07
N SER A 101 -5.02 21.67 5.80
CA SER A 101 -5.56 21.34 7.13
C SER A 101 -5.09 22.31 8.22
N SER A 102 -3.93 22.93 8.05
CA SER A 102 -3.41 23.95 8.97
C SER A 102 -4.14 25.31 8.89
N GLY A 103 -5.03 25.52 7.91
CA GLY A 103 -5.77 26.78 7.73
C GLY A 103 -7.17 26.84 8.37
N GLY A 104 -7.64 25.77 9.04
CA GLY A 104 -9.07 25.63 9.36
C GLY A 104 -9.44 25.13 10.77
N ARG A 105 -8.51 24.99 11.72
CA ARG A 105 -8.85 24.61 13.10
C ARG A 105 -8.75 25.81 14.03
N SER A 106 -9.81 26.60 14.11
CA SER A 106 -10.06 27.43 15.29
C SER A 106 -10.27 26.53 16.51
N PRO A 107 -9.62 26.79 17.65
CA PRO A 107 -9.82 26.03 18.88
C PRO A 107 -11.06 26.57 19.59
N PHE A 108 -12.22 25.98 19.35
CA PHE A 108 -13.37 25.96 20.28
C PHE A 108 -14.13 24.65 20.11
#